data_AF-A0A422MSZ3-F1
#
_entry.id   AF-A0A422MSZ3-F1
#
_cell.length_a   1.000
_cell.length_b   1.000
_cell.length_c   1.000
_cell.angle_alpha   90.00
_cell.angle_beta   90.00
_cell.angle_gamma   90.00
#
_symmetry.space_group_name_H-M   'P 1'
#
loop_
_entity.id
_entity.type
_entity.pdbx_description
1 polymer ?
#
loop_
_entity_poly.entity_id
_entity_poly.type
_entity_poly.pdbx_seq_one_letter_code
_entity_poly.pdbx_strand_id
1 'polypeptide(L)'
;MGCGASKSPSVVYVNGRPTFEGDEVVKGFDEGNGLLFRIVNNKKRQWAYYNDTTEYEMHVKVNFGEDCDIRALGKTHLEKLDSGEYLATVVIYPCETEMFIEGRV
;
A
#
# COMPACT_ATOMS: atom_id res chain seq x y z
N MET A 1 -0.06 26.33 3.21
CA MET A 1 0.31 25.15 4.03
C MET A 1 -0.73 25.01 5.12
N GLY A 2 -1.59 23.99 5.04
CA GLY A 2 -2.70 23.84 5.97
C GLY A 2 -3.50 22.60 5.65
N CYS A 3 -2.91 21.41 5.83
CA CYS A 3 -3.71 20.21 6.00
C CYS A 3 -3.80 19.96 7.51
N GLY A 4 -4.93 20.34 8.09
CA GLY A 4 -5.32 19.89 9.42
C GLY A 4 -5.62 18.40 9.36
N ALA A 5 -4.59 17.57 9.41
CA ALA A 5 -4.75 16.14 9.60
C ALA A 5 -5.15 15.91 11.05
N SER A 6 -6.46 15.80 11.29
CA SER A 6 -6.99 15.14 12.48
C SER A 6 -6.21 13.84 12.68
N LYS A 7 -5.76 13.57 13.91
CA LYS A 7 -5.19 12.27 14.31
C LYS A 7 -5.93 11.18 13.56
N SER A 8 -5.20 10.38 12.77
CA SER A 8 -5.77 9.36 11.90
C SER A 8 -6.80 8.57 12.72
N PRO A 9 -8.09 8.55 12.33
CA PRO A 9 -9.06 7.75 13.06
C PRO A 9 -8.54 6.32 13.11
N SER A 10 -8.68 5.67 14.27
CA SER A 10 -8.30 4.27 14.45
C SER A 10 -8.84 3.46 13.28
N VAL A 11 -7.94 2.89 12.48
CA VAL A 11 -8.33 2.05 11.34
C VAL A 11 -9.08 0.84 11.88
N VAL A 12 -10.30 0.62 11.39
CA VAL A 12 -11.14 -0.52 11.75
C VAL A 12 -11.29 -1.42 10.53
N TYR A 13 -10.80 -2.64 10.64
CA TYR A 13 -11.02 -3.70 9.65
C TYR A 13 -12.34 -4.41 9.96
N VAL A 14 -13.09 -4.76 8.91
CA VAL A 14 -14.43 -5.35 9.01
C VAL A 14 -14.44 -6.81 8.58
N ASN A 15 -13.70 -7.17 7.51
CA ASN A 15 -13.79 -8.49 6.89
C ASN A 15 -12.61 -9.41 7.21
N GLY A 16 -11.57 -8.88 7.85
CA GLY A 16 -10.41 -9.65 8.27
C GLY A 16 -9.38 -8.77 8.99
N ARG A 17 -8.12 -9.19 8.96
CA ARG A 17 -6.99 -8.42 9.47
C ARG A 17 -5.78 -8.61 8.56
N PRO A 18 -4.94 -7.59 8.41
CA PRO A 18 -3.70 -7.75 7.66
C PRO A 18 -2.78 -8.77 8.32
N THR A 19 -2.06 -9.53 7.51
CA THR A 19 -1.03 -10.48 7.98
C THR A 19 0.35 -9.83 8.14
N PHE A 20 0.47 -8.55 7.77
CA PHE A 20 1.66 -7.73 7.92
C PHE A 20 1.37 -6.52 8.82
N GLU A 21 2.27 -6.25 9.76
CA GLU A 21 2.18 -5.12 10.68
C GLU A 21 3.20 -4.03 10.34
N GLY A 22 2.72 -2.79 10.36
CA GLY A 22 3.50 -1.58 10.13
C GLY A 22 3.30 -0.55 11.23
N ASP A 23 4.16 0.46 11.23
CA ASP A 23 4.07 1.58 12.18
C ASP A 23 3.02 2.61 11.73
N GLU A 24 2.63 2.59 10.45
CA GLU A 24 1.65 3.49 9.85
C GLU A 24 0.67 2.72 8.97
N VAL A 25 -0.62 3.06 9.07
CA VAL A 25 -1.69 2.52 8.23
C VAL A 25 -2.51 3.66 7.66
N VAL A 26 -2.67 3.68 6.33
CA VAL A 26 -3.40 4.70 5.59
C VAL A 26 -4.51 4.05 4.76
N LYS A 27 -5.71 4.64 4.77
CA LYS A 27 -6.83 4.21 3.93
C LYS A 27 -6.56 4.58 2.47
N GLY A 28 -6.82 3.66 1.55
CA GLY A 28 -6.73 3.89 0.11
C GLY A 28 -7.93 4.66 -0.44
N PHE A 29 -9.09 4.54 0.21
CA PHE A 29 -10.34 5.18 -0.21
C PHE A 29 -11.04 5.85 0.98
N ASP A 30 -11.80 6.92 0.72
CA ASP A 30 -12.67 7.58 1.70
C ASP A 30 -14.06 6.93 1.80
N GLU A 31 -14.26 5.80 1.13
CA GLU A 31 -15.52 5.05 1.10
C GLU A 31 -15.53 3.90 2.11
N GLY A 32 -16.69 3.66 2.72
CA GLY A 32 -16.90 2.58 3.69
C GLY A 32 -15.92 2.66 4.85
N ASN A 33 -15.23 1.56 5.15
CA ASN A 33 -14.20 1.53 6.18
C ASN A 33 -12.80 1.95 5.67
N GLY A 34 -12.63 2.12 4.36
CA GLY A 34 -11.36 2.40 3.69
C GLY A 34 -11.07 1.47 2.51
N LEU A 35 -11.74 0.30 2.46
CA LEU A 35 -11.67 -0.78 1.45
C LEU A 35 -10.29 -1.43 1.24
N LEU A 36 -9.26 -0.61 1.03
CA LEU A 36 -7.87 -0.98 0.87
C LEU A 36 -7.03 -0.20 1.88
N PHE A 37 -6.06 -0.86 2.51
CA PHE A 37 -5.21 -0.23 3.51
C PHE A 37 -3.75 -0.37 3.11
N ARG A 38 -3.03 0.76 3.01
CA ARG A 38 -1.59 0.79 2.84
C ARG A 38 -0.94 0.72 4.22
N ILE A 39 -0.06 -0.25 4.40
CA ILE A 39 0.63 -0.52 5.65
C ILE A 39 2.12 -0.26 5.43
N VAL A 40 2.70 0.65 6.21
CA VAL A 40 4.11 1.05 6.09
C VAL A 40 4.85 0.67 7.36
N ASN A 41 5.91 -0.12 7.19
CA ASN A 41 6.87 -0.41 8.25
C ASN A 41 8.10 0.46 8.05
N ASN A 42 8.28 1.47 8.90
CA ASN A 42 9.35 2.46 8.73
C ASN A 42 10.73 1.90 9.09
N LYS A 43 10.77 0.91 10.00
CA LYS A 43 12.03 0.24 10.40
C LYS A 43 12.63 -0.57 9.26
N LYS A 44 11.79 -1.34 8.55
CA LYS A 44 12.21 -2.16 7.41
C LYS A 44 12.09 -1.42 6.07
N ARG A 45 11.45 -0.24 6.07
CA ARG A 45 11.08 0.53 4.86
C ARG A 45 10.26 -0.31 3.87
N GLN A 46 9.31 -1.08 4.40
CA GLN A 46 8.48 -2.00 3.63
C GLN A 46 7.05 -1.50 3.56
N TRP A 47 6.46 -1.61 2.39
CA TRP A 47 5.05 -1.31 2.14
C TRP A 47 4.31 -2.60 1.84
N ALA A 48 3.10 -2.71 2.36
CA ALA A 48 2.16 -3.77 2.04
C ALA A 48 0.76 -3.17 1.84
N TYR A 49 -0.10 -3.92 1.16
CA TYR A 49 -1.50 -3.57 1.01
C TYR A 49 -2.38 -4.70 1.53
N TYR A 50 -3.45 -4.32 2.23
CA TYR A 50 -4.48 -5.24 2.69
C TYR A 50 -5.82 -4.85 2.09
N ASN A 51 -6.44 -5.77 1.36
CA ASN A 51 -7.76 -5.60 0.79
C ASN A 51 -8.80 -6.13 1.77
N ASP A 52 -9.59 -5.24 2.36
CA ASP A 52 -10.63 -5.61 3.33
C ASP A 52 -12.01 -5.77 2.67
N THR A 53 -12.09 -5.90 1.35
CA THR A 53 -13.33 -6.24 0.65
C THR A 53 -13.45 -7.75 0.48
N THR A 54 -14.67 -8.24 0.27
CA THR A 54 -14.95 -9.68 0.04
C THR A 54 -15.26 -10.02 -1.42
N GLU A 55 -15.57 -9.01 -2.25
CA GLU A 55 -16.10 -9.20 -3.60
C GLU A 55 -15.21 -8.60 -4.71
N TYR A 56 -14.26 -7.73 -4.35
CA TYR A 56 -13.44 -6.99 -5.31
C TYR A 56 -11.97 -7.32 -5.14
N GLU A 57 -11.27 -7.52 -6.26
CA GLU A 57 -9.80 -7.50 -6.26
C GLU A 57 -9.30 -6.06 -6.43
N MET A 58 -8.24 -5.70 -5.71
CA MET A 58 -7.67 -4.37 -5.72
C MET A 58 -6.43 -4.35 -6.60
N HIS A 59 -6.43 -3.50 -7.64
CA HIS A 59 -5.30 -3.33 -8.54
C HIS A 59 -4.54 -2.07 -8.15
N VAL A 60 -3.40 -2.22 -7.49
CA VAL A 60 -2.57 -1.09 -7.06
C VAL A 60 -1.52 -0.81 -8.11
N LYS A 61 -1.39 0.47 -8.49
CA LYS A 61 -0.34 0.99 -9.36
C LYS A 61 0.24 2.25 -8.75
N VAL A 62 1.55 2.28 -8.54
CA VAL A 62 2.25 3.44 -7.98
C VAL A 62 3.47 3.74 -8.84
N ASN A 63 3.60 5.00 -9.26
CA ASN A 63 4.82 5.51 -9.86
C ASN A 63 5.72 6.10 -8.78
N PHE A 64 7.00 5.75 -8.83
CA PHE A 64 8.06 6.26 -7.98
C PHE A 64 9.06 7.04 -8.83
N GLY A 65 9.61 8.10 -8.25
CA GLY A 65 10.60 8.95 -8.91
C GLY A 65 11.89 8.18 -9.27
N GLU A 66 12.66 8.72 -10.20
CA GLU A 66 13.93 8.13 -10.63
C GLU A 66 15.00 8.06 -9.52
N ASP A 67 14.87 8.89 -8.48
CA ASP A 67 15.75 8.97 -7.32
C ASP A 67 15.38 8.00 -6.19
N CYS A 68 14.29 7.25 -6.36
CA CYS A 68 13.87 6.21 -5.43
C CYS A 68 14.78 4.97 -5.53
N ASP A 69 15.12 4.40 -4.38
CA ASP A 69 15.89 3.15 -4.28
C ASP A 69 14.97 2.08 -3.70
N ILE A 70 14.23 1.41 -4.58
CA ILE A 70 13.16 0.48 -4.23
C ILE A 70 13.33 -0.89 -4.91
N ARG A 71 12.79 -1.90 -4.25
CA ARG A 71 12.75 -3.28 -4.72
C ARG A 71 11.33 -3.83 -4.60
N ALA A 72 10.85 -4.53 -5.63
CA ALA A 72 9.60 -5.28 -5.55
C ALA A 72 9.67 -6.43 -4.54
N LEU A 73 8.57 -6.62 -3.82
CA LEU A 73 8.35 -7.73 -2.91
C LEU A 73 7.18 -8.60 -3.39
N GLY A 74 7.20 -9.87 -3.00
CA GLY A 74 6.08 -10.80 -3.24
C GLY A 74 5.74 -10.92 -4.73
N LYS A 75 4.47 -10.67 -5.05
CA LYS A 75 3.92 -10.72 -6.42
C LYS A 75 4.00 -9.38 -7.17
N THR A 76 4.64 -8.37 -6.59
CA THR A 76 4.71 -7.04 -7.20
C THR A 76 5.57 -7.05 -8.45
N HIS A 77 5.03 -6.53 -9.55
CA HIS A 77 5.77 -6.28 -10.77
C HIS A 77 6.31 -4.85 -10.73
N LEU A 78 7.64 -4.70 -10.79
CA LEU A 78 8.34 -3.42 -10.83
C LEU A 78 9.01 -3.26 -12.20
N GLU A 79 8.65 -2.19 -12.89
CA GLU A 79 9.17 -1.83 -14.21
C GLU A 79 9.84 -0.46 -14.14
N LYS A 80 10.98 -0.28 -14.82
CA LYS A 80 11.57 1.04 -15.03
C LYS A 80 11.07 1.58 -16.36
N LEU A 81 10.42 2.75 -16.32
CA LEU A 81 9.89 3.42 -17.50
C LEU A 81 10.99 4.16 -18.26
N ASP A 82 10.72 4.50 -19.53
CA ASP A 82 11.64 5.28 -20.37
C ASP A 82 11.96 6.67 -19.78
N SER A 83 11.06 7.20 -18.95
CA SER A 83 11.26 8.46 -18.22
C SER A 83 12.28 8.37 -17.08
N GLY A 84 12.72 7.16 -16.69
CA GLY A 84 13.57 6.92 -15.54
C GLY A 84 12.81 6.58 -14.25
N GLU A 85 11.50 6.83 -14.20
CA GLU A 85 10.60 6.47 -13.10
C GLU A 85 10.42 4.96 -12.96
N TYR A 86 9.96 4.52 -11.79
CA TYR A 86 9.62 3.13 -11.52
C TYR A 86 8.10 2.95 -11.36
N LEU A 87 7.50 2.08 -12.16
CA LEU A 87 6.10 1.69 -12.04
C LEU A 87 6.00 0.35 -11.30
N ALA A 88 5.39 0.37 -10.11
CA ALA A 88 5.11 -0.84 -9.34
C ALA A 88 3.61 -1.18 -9.41
N THR A 89 3.31 -2.44 -9.69
CA THR A 89 1.93 -2.93 -9.81
C THR A 89 1.71 -4.25 -9.07
N VAL A 90 0.57 -4.40 -8.42
CA VAL A 90 0.18 -5.64 -7.73
C VAL A 90 -1.34 -5.77 -7.69
N VAL A 91 -1.84 -7.01 -7.74
CA VAL A 91 -3.25 -7.34 -7.53
C VAL A 91 -3.40 -7.98 -6.15
N ILE A 92 -4.31 -7.46 -5.33
CA ILE A 92 -4.59 -7.96 -3.98
C ILE A 92 -6.02 -8.49 -3.95
N TYR A 93 -6.16 -9.79 -3.71
CA TYR A 93 -7.47 -10.45 -3.62
C TYR A 93 -8.21 -10.10 -2.33
N PRO A 94 -9.54 -10.32 -2.30
CA PRO A 94 -10.36 -10.17 -1.10
C PRO A 94 -9.77 -10.78 0.17
N CYS A 95 -9.74 -10.01 1.26
CA CYS A 95 -9.20 -10.38 2.56
C CYS A 95 -7.72 -10.82 2.57
N GLU A 96 -6.95 -10.55 1.50
CA GLU A 96 -5.53 -10.86 1.42
C GLU A 96 -4.64 -9.65 1.72
N THR A 97 -3.41 -9.95 2.15
CA THR A 97 -2.33 -8.98 2.31
C THR A 97 -1.22 -9.32 1.34
N GLU A 98 -0.80 -8.35 0.53
CA GLU A 98 0.32 -8.50 -0.39
C GLU A 98 1.41 -7.49 -0.07
N MET A 99 2.65 -7.97 -0.06
CA MET A 99 3.83 -7.11 0.05
C MET A 99 4.02 -6.36 -1.27
N PHE A 100 4.40 -5.08 -1.17
CA PHE A 100 4.51 -4.21 -2.33
C PHE A 100 5.97 -3.93 -2.70
N ILE A 101 6.60 -3.02 -1.97
CA ILE A 101 7.98 -2.60 -2.19
C ILE A 101 8.74 -2.50 -0.87
N GLU A 102 10.06 -2.59 -0.96
CA GLU A 102 11.00 -2.28 0.09
C GLU A 102 11.97 -1.22 -0.41
N GLY A 103 12.29 -0.21 0.41
CA GLY A 103 13.36 0.72 0.11
C GLY A 103 13.03 2.17 0.41
N ARG A 104 13.86 3.07 -0.11
CA ARG A 104 13.70 4.51 0.08
C ARG A 104 12.80 5.07 -1.03
N VAL A 105 11.65 5.58 -0.58
CA VAL A 105 10.71 6.41 -1.34
C VAL A 105 10.81 7.85 -0.87
#